data_AF-A0A954VZ19-F1
#
_entry.id   AF-A0A954VZ19-F1
#
_cell.length_a   1.000
_cell.length_b   1.000
_cell.length_c   1.000
_cell.angle_alpha   90.00
_cell.angle_beta   90.00
_cell.angle_gamma   90.00
#
_symmetry.space_group_name_H-M   'P 1'
#
loop_
_entity.id
_entity.type
_entity.pdbx_description
1 polymer ?
#
loop_
_entity_poly.entity_id
_entity_poly.type
_entity_poly.pdbx_seq_one_letter_code
_entity_poly.pdbx_strand_id
1 'polypeptide(L)'
;MSDSQALTAEHWQDVIQQQFGFSSLREGQADVITRLLAGYSAVAIFPTGGGKSLCYQAAALMLPGLTLVVSPLLALMKDQIDSLV
;
A
#
# COMPACT_ATOMS: atom_id res chain seq x y z
N MET A 1 25.45 -16.01 -0.79
CA MET A 1 24.80 -14.80 -0.24
C MET A 1 24.08 -14.08 -1.38
N SER A 2 23.24 -14.86 -2.07
CA SER A 2 22.42 -14.51 -3.22
C SER A 2 21.03 -14.09 -2.73
N ASP A 3 20.33 -13.29 -3.53
CA ASP A 3 18.87 -13.05 -3.46
C ASP A 3 18.37 -11.86 -2.61
N SER A 4 19.04 -10.70 -2.67
CA SER A 4 18.48 -9.45 -2.11
C SER A 4 18.46 -8.27 -3.10
N GLN A 5 18.91 -8.45 -4.35
CA GLN A 5 19.03 -7.36 -5.34
C GLN A 5 17.98 -7.38 -6.47
N ALA A 6 16.97 -8.26 -6.45
CA ALA A 6 16.06 -8.42 -7.59
C ALA A 6 14.71 -7.66 -7.50
N LEU A 7 14.55 -6.74 -6.53
CA LEU A 7 13.53 -5.67 -6.60
C LEU A 7 14.17 -4.34 -7.05
N THR A 8 15.26 -4.41 -7.82
CA THR A 8 15.83 -3.23 -8.48
C THR A 8 14.88 -2.73 -9.56
N ALA A 9 14.11 -1.70 -9.20
CA ALA A 9 13.48 -0.75 -10.11
C ALA A 9 12.47 -1.31 -11.13
N GLU A 10 11.56 -2.18 -10.70
CA GLU A 10 10.17 -1.97 -11.16
C GLU A 10 9.67 -0.73 -10.42
N HIS A 11 9.17 0.29 -11.14
CA HIS A 11 8.57 1.43 -10.46
C HIS A 11 7.39 0.86 -9.67
N TRP A 12 7.39 0.98 -8.35
CA TRP A 12 6.28 0.49 -7.51
C TRP A 12 4.92 1.06 -7.96
N GLN A 13 4.95 2.18 -8.69
CA GLN A 13 3.83 2.78 -9.39
C GLN A 13 3.22 1.83 -10.45
N ASP A 14 4.04 1.09 -11.18
CA ASP A 14 3.61 0.10 -12.18
C ASP A 14 2.88 -1.06 -11.51
N VAL A 15 3.41 -1.58 -10.40
CA VAL A 15 2.75 -2.62 -9.60
C VAL A 15 1.40 -2.11 -9.09
N ILE A 16 1.33 -0.86 -8.61
CA ILE A 16 0.05 -0.28 -8.18
C ILE A 16 -0.93 -0.17 -9.35
N GLN A 17 -0.47 0.28 -10.51
CA GLN A 17 -1.31 0.38 -11.69
C GLN A 17 -1.82 -1.00 -12.13
N GLN A 18 -0.97 -2.02 -12.12
CA GLN A 18 -1.33 -3.39 -12.51
C GLN A 18 -2.29 -4.06 -11.52
N GLN A 19 -2.08 -3.87 -10.22
CA GLN A 19 -2.84 -4.57 -9.18
C GLN A 19 -4.14 -3.84 -8.81
N PHE A 20 -4.15 -2.50 -8.85
CA PHE A 20 -5.30 -1.71 -8.41
C PHE A 20 -5.97 -0.92 -9.54
N GLY A 21 -5.43 -0.93 -10.75
CA GLY A 21 -6.02 -0.24 -11.91
C GLY A 21 -5.97 1.29 -11.84
N PHE A 22 -5.21 1.87 -10.90
CA PHE A 22 -5.12 3.32 -10.75
C PHE A 22 -4.17 3.93 -11.79
N SER A 23 -4.67 4.90 -12.55
CA SER A 23 -3.88 5.65 -13.54
C SER A 23 -2.99 6.74 -12.92
N SER A 24 -3.32 7.17 -11.69
CA SER A 24 -2.55 8.15 -10.94
C SER A 24 -2.80 8.00 -9.45
N LEU A 25 -1.83 8.46 -8.66
CA LEU A 25 -1.95 8.55 -7.21
C LEU A 25 -2.51 9.90 -6.80
N ARG A 26 -3.24 9.91 -5.69
CA ARG A 26 -3.67 11.13 -5.04
C ARG A 26 -2.52 11.74 -4.25
N GLU A 27 -2.63 13.04 -3.98
CA GLU A 27 -1.66 13.80 -3.20
C GLU A 27 -1.31 13.09 -1.89
N GLY A 28 -0.01 13.05 -1.57
CA GLY A 28 0.53 12.43 -0.35
C GLY A 28 0.59 10.90 -0.34
N GLN A 29 -0.14 10.18 -1.22
CA GLN A 29 -0.07 8.70 -1.24
C GLN A 29 1.33 8.20 -1.61
N ALA A 30 1.95 8.84 -2.60
CA ALA A 30 3.28 8.46 -3.06
C ALA A 30 4.35 8.62 -1.96
N ASP A 31 4.24 9.69 -1.17
CA ASP A 31 5.17 9.97 -0.06
C ASP A 31 5.05 8.92 1.03
N VAL A 32 3.82 8.56 1.40
CA VAL A 32 3.55 7.53 2.40
C VAL A 32 4.05 6.17 1.94
N ILE A 33 3.73 5.76 0.71
CA ILE A 33 4.18 4.49 0.14
C ILE A 33 5.70 4.42 0.10
N THR A 34 6.36 5.44 -0.46
CA THR A 34 7.82 5.51 -0.54
C THR A 34 8.47 5.38 0.84
N ARG A 35 7.91 6.05 1.85
CA ARG A 35 8.40 5.99 3.23
C ARG A 35 8.26 4.59 3.84
N LEU A 36 7.11 3.94 3.64
CA LEU A 36 6.86 2.58 4.11
C LEU A 36 7.79 1.56 3.43
N LEU A 37 7.98 1.67 2.11
CA LEU A 37 8.86 0.78 1.33
C LEU A 37 10.34 0.95 1.74
N ALA A 38 10.72 2.14 2.18
CA ALA A 38 12.03 2.40 2.76
C ALA A 38 12.18 1.89 4.22
N GLY A 39 11.16 1.21 4.77
CA GLY A 39 11.18 0.62 6.11
C GLY A 39 10.92 1.62 7.24
N TYR A 40 10.47 2.84 6.94
CA TYR A 40 10.18 3.85 7.95
C TYR A 40 8.70 3.89 8.32
N SER A 41 8.42 4.22 9.58
CA SER A 41 7.05 4.49 10.04
C SER A 41 6.50 5.81 9.48
N ALA A 42 5.20 5.87 9.22
CA ALA A 42 4.49 7.05 8.74
C ALA A 42 3.20 7.30 9.54
N VAL A 43 2.88 8.57 9.79
CA VAL A 43 1.54 9.01 10.19
C VAL A 43 0.92 9.67 8.97
N ALA A 44 -0.19 9.11 8.48
CA ALA A 44 -0.84 9.60 7.28
C ALA A 44 -2.27 10.02 7.59
N ILE A 45 -2.59 11.27 7.29
CA ILE A 45 -3.91 11.87 7.51
C ILE A 45 -4.55 12.10 6.15
N PHE A 46 -5.58 11.33 5.85
CA PHE A 46 -6.36 11.46 4.63
C PHE A 46 -7.83 11.67 4.99
N PRO A 47 -8.59 12.44 4.19
CA PRO A 47 -10.03 12.48 4.32
C PRO A 47 -10.66 11.10 4.05
N THR A 48 -11.89 10.89 4.52
CA THR A 48 -12.67 9.69 4.16
C THR A 48 -12.76 9.55 2.64
N GLY A 49 -12.58 8.33 2.14
CA GLY A 49 -12.52 8.06 0.70
C GLY A 49 -11.20 8.51 0.04
N GLY A 50 -10.28 9.17 0.76
CA GLY A 50 -9.00 9.70 0.25
C GLY A 50 -7.97 8.66 -0.17
N GLY A 51 -8.25 7.37 -0.03
CA GLY A 51 -7.38 6.30 -0.49
C GLY A 51 -6.26 5.90 0.49
N LYS A 52 -6.45 6.12 1.80
CA LYS A 52 -5.49 5.67 2.83
C LYS A 52 -5.20 4.17 2.78
N SER A 53 -6.17 3.36 2.36
CA SER A 53 -6.04 1.90 2.28
C SER A 53 -5.00 1.45 1.27
N LEU A 54 -4.92 2.15 0.13
CA LEU A 54 -3.92 1.88 -0.90
C LEU A 54 -2.49 1.94 -0.34
N CYS A 55 -2.22 2.86 0.60
CA CYS A 55 -0.87 3.06 1.11
C CYS A 55 -0.33 1.82 1.84
N TYR A 56 -1.12 1.22 2.74
CA TYR A 56 -0.70 0.01 3.44
C TYR A 56 -0.86 -1.25 2.58
N GLN A 57 -1.79 -1.28 1.62
CA GLN A 57 -1.95 -2.40 0.70
C GLN A 57 -0.79 -2.49 -0.30
N ALA A 58 -0.31 -1.35 -0.82
CA ALA A 58 0.88 -1.30 -1.66
C ALA A 58 2.12 -1.80 -0.89
N ALA A 59 2.30 -1.33 0.35
CA ALA A 59 3.36 -1.83 1.21
C ALA A 59 3.24 -3.35 1.46
N ALA A 60 2.02 -3.85 1.67
CA ALA A 60 1.77 -5.28 1.89
C ALA A 60 2.13 -6.17 0.70
N LEU A 61 2.02 -5.66 -0.53
CA LEU A 61 2.36 -6.41 -1.74
C LEU A 61 3.86 -6.44 -2.02
N MET A 62 4.60 -5.42 -1.57
CA MET A 62 5.99 -5.20 -1.96
C MET A 62 7.00 -5.55 -0.87
N LEU A 63 6.59 -5.48 0.39
CA LEU A 63 7.43 -5.85 1.51
C LEU A 63 7.31 -7.35 1.80
N PRO A 64 8.41 -8.04 2.16
CA PRO A 64 8.34 -9.44 2.54
C PRO A 64 7.54 -9.62 3.84
N GLY A 65 6.74 -10.69 3.91
CA GLY A 65 5.99 -11.08 5.10
C GLY A 65 4.52 -10.68 5.08
N LEU A 66 3.86 -10.79 6.23
CA LEU A 66 2.43 -10.49 6.40
C LEU A 66 2.24 -9.07 6.94
N THR A 67 1.42 -8.26 6.25
CA THR A 67 0.95 -6.98 6.79
C THR A 67 -0.29 -7.19 7.66
N LEU A 68 -0.20 -6.78 8.93
CA LEU A 68 -1.32 -6.78 9.87
C LEU A 68 -2.06 -5.44 9.83
N VAL A 69 -3.32 -5.44 9.40
CA VAL A 69 -4.20 -4.26 9.43
C VAL A 69 -5.14 -4.35 10.63
N VAL A 70 -5.07 -3.38 11.54
CA VAL A 70 -5.93 -3.30 12.72
C VAL A 70 -6.99 -2.22 12.50
N SER A 71 -8.27 -2.60 12.57
CA SER A 71 -9.41 -1.69 12.44
C SER A 71 -10.42 -1.93 13.55
N PRO A 72 -11.01 -0.89 14.15
CA PRO A 72 -12.00 -1.05 15.23
C PRO A 72 -13.38 -1.48 14.72
N LEU A 73 -13.65 -1.40 13.41
CA LEU A 73 -14.98 -1.59 12.85
C LEU A 73 -15.04 -2.84 11.95
N LEU A 74 -15.76 -3.87 12.41
CA LEU A 74 -15.99 -5.12 11.67
C LEU A 74 -16.63 -4.90 10.29
N ALA A 75 -17.63 -4.01 10.21
CA ALA A 75 -18.28 -3.68 8.93
C ALA A 75 -17.26 -3.10 7.92
N LEU A 76 -16.40 -2.19 8.38
CA LEU A 76 -15.36 -1.61 7.53
C LEU A 76 -14.33 -2.65 7.10
N MET A 77 -13.96 -3.58 7.99
CA MET A 77 -13.06 -4.68 7.64
C MET A 77 -13.66 -5.55 6.53
N LYS A 78 -14.97 -5.85 6.61
CA LYS A 78 -15.68 -6.59 5.57
C LYS A 78 -15.68 -5.84 4.24
N ASP A 79 -16.00 -4.55 4.24
CA ASP A 79 -16.00 -3.73 3.01
C ASP A 79 -14.60 -3.67 2.36
N GLN A 80 -13.54 -3.63 3.17
CA GLN A 80 -12.16 -3.63 2.69
C GLN A 80 -11.73 -4.98 2.12
N ILE A 81 -12.22 -6.09 2.66
CA ILE A 81 -11.96 -7.44 2.12
C ILE A 81 -12.76 -7.65 0.84
N ASP A 82 -14.05 -7.29 0.82
CA ASP A 82 -14.93 -7.46 -0.34
C ASP A 82 -14.49 -6.60 -1.55
N SER A 83 -13.68 -5.54 -1.32
CA SER A 83 -13.08 -4.71 -2.37
C SER A 83 -11.70 -5.19 -2.84
N LEU A 84 -11.11 -6.20 -2.20
CA LEU A 84 -9.93 -6.91 -2.69
C LEU A 84 -10.42 -8.04 -3.62
N VAL A 85 -10.37 -7.82 -4.94
CA VAL A 85 -10.77 -8.81 -5.96
C VAL A 85 -9.68 -8.94 -7.01
#